data_AF-A0A0Q9RZE8-F1
#
_entry.id   AF-A0A0Q9RZE8-F1
#
_cell.length_a   1.000
_cell.length_b   1.000
_cell.length_c   1.000
_cell.angle_alpha   90.00
_cell.angle_beta   90.00
_cell.angle_gamma   90.00
#
_symmetry.space_group_name_H-M   'P 1'
#
loop_
_entity.id
_entity.type
_entity.pdbx_description
1 polymer ?
#
loop_
_entity_poly.entity_id
_entity_poly.type
_entity_poly.pdbx_seq_one_letter_code
_entity_poly.pdbx_strand_id
1 'polypeptide(L)'
;MGADHGKQLEIDERSTVNQQALRDRDLAERAKLGDTEAFGELIHMHRGRARQWAEHMTGDPHLADDVVQDALIRAFLHVGTLADTSRFLP
;
A
#
# COMPACT_ATOMS: atom_id res chain seq x y z
N MET A 1 0.24 36.91 24.86
CA MET A 1 1.12 35.74 25.06
C MET A 1 0.57 34.63 24.19
N GLY A 2 1.15 34.47 23.01
CA GLY A 2 0.71 33.49 22.02
C GLY A 2 1.74 32.39 21.82
N ALA A 3 1.24 31.28 21.28
CA ALA A 3 1.93 30.11 20.75
C ALA A 3 2.56 29.16 21.78
N ASP A 4 2.14 27.87 21.74
CA ASP A 4 3.05 26.73 21.50
C ASP A 4 2.36 25.33 21.51
N HIS A 5 1.02 25.24 21.55
CA HIS A 5 0.34 23.93 21.63
C HIS A 5 0.22 23.18 20.28
N GLY A 6 0.74 23.72 19.17
CA GLY A 6 0.58 23.16 17.82
C GLY A 6 1.63 22.12 17.40
N LYS A 7 2.79 22.06 18.07
CA LYS A 7 3.93 21.26 17.59
C LYS A 7 3.90 19.78 17.98
N GLN A 8 3.12 19.40 19.00
CA GLN A 8 3.14 18.04 19.54
C GLN A 8 2.35 17.03 18.67
N LEU A 9 1.34 17.49 17.93
CA LEU A 9 0.50 16.65 17.07
C LEU A 9 1.16 16.32 15.72
N GLU A 10 1.94 17.24 15.15
CA GLU A 10 2.61 17.04 13.84
C GLU A 10 3.78 16.02 13.87
N ILE A 11 4.35 15.77 15.05
CA ILE A 11 5.48 14.84 15.21
C ILE A 11 5.01 13.38 15.19
N ASP A 12 3.80 13.10 15.68
CA ASP A 12 3.25 11.75 15.82
C ASP A 12 2.78 11.18 14.45
N GLU A 13 2.15 12.02 13.63
CA GLU A 13 1.69 11.64 12.28
C GLU A 13 2.85 11.39 11.31
N ARG A 14 3.93 12.18 11.36
CA ARG A 14 5.12 11.93 10.50
C ARG A 14 5.88 10.67 10.91
N SER A 15 5.91 10.34 12.21
CA SER A 15 6.55 9.13 12.72
C SER A 15 5.82 7.88 12.26
N THR A 16 4.49 7.88 12.33
CA THR A 16 3.63 6.75 11.92
C THR A 16 3.65 6.51 10.40
N VAL A 17 3.61 7.57 9.58
CA VAL A 17 3.75 7.45 8.12
C VAL A 17 5.11 6.85 7.72
N ASN A 18 6.19 7.27 8.40
CA ASN A 18 7.52 6.74 8.12
C ASN A 18 7.66 5.26 8.52
N GLN A 19 7.06 4.85 9.64
CA GLN A 19 7.03 3.45 10.07
C GLN A 19 6.25 2.57 9.08
N GLN A 20 5.13 3.06 8.57
CA GLN A 20 4.35 2.36 7.56
C GLN A 20 5.15 2.20 6.26
N ALA A 21 5.81 3.25 5.77
CA ALA A 21 6.63 3.18 4.57
C ALA A 21 7.82 2.20 4.71
N LEU A 22 8.45 2.16 5.89
CA LEU A 22 9.51 1.19 6.18
C LEU A 22 8.98 -0.25 6.19
N ARG A 23 7.79 -0.46 6.76
CA ARG A 23 7.14 -1.77 6.77
C ARG A 23 6.73 -2.22 5.38
N ASP A 24 6.13 -1.35 4.59
CA ASP A 24 5.73 -1.63 3.21
C ASP A 24 6.96 -2.01 2.35
N ARG A 25 8.08 -1.31 2.56
CA ARG A 25 9.35 -1.63 1.90
C ARG A 25 9.90 -3.00 2.29
N ASP A 26 9.90 -3.34 3.57
CA ASP A 26 10.36 -4.67 4.04
C ASP A 26 9.52 -5.80 3.45
N LEU A 27 8.20 -5.63 3.46
CA LEU A 27 7.26 -6.59 2.87
C LEU A 27 7.47 -6.73 1.36
N ALA A 28 7.71 -5.63 0.64
CA ALA A 28 7.97 -5.64 -0.79
C ALA A 28 9.28 -6.37 -1.15
N GLU A 29 10.36 -6.17 -0.38
CA GLU A 29 11.63 -6.90 -0.58
C GLU A 29 11.45 -8.40 -0.34
N ARG A 30 10.77 -8.79 0.75
CA ARG A 30 10.48 -10.19 1.04
C ARG A 30 9.60 -10.83 -0.03
N ALA A 31 8.54 -10.13 -0.46
CA ALA A 31 7.66 -10.58 -1.53
C ALA A 31 8.42 -10.83 -2.84
N LYS A 32 9.37 -9.95 -3.19
CA LYS A 32 10.24 -10.11 -4.35
C LYS A 32 11.13 -11.35 -4.27
N LEU A 33 11.56 -11.74 -3.07
CA LEU A 33 12.33 -12.97 -2.83
C LEU A 33 11.45 -14.24 -2.83
N GLY A 34 10.14 -14.12 -3.06
CA GLY A 34 9.20 -15.24 -3.12
C GLY A 34 8.42 -15.49 -1.83
N ASP A 35 8.51 -14.60 -0.84
CA ASP A 35 7.71 -14.68 0.38
C ASP A 35 6.25 -14.29 0.10
N THR A 36 5.41 -15.31 -0.07
CA THR A 36 3.98 -15.14 -0.37
C THR A 36 3.20 -14.54 0.78
N GLU A 37 3.63 -14.76 2.03
CA GLU A 37 2.97 -14.16 3.20
C GLU A 37 3.23 -12.65 3.24
N ALA A 38 4.46 -12.23 2.97
CA ALA A 38 4.81 -10.81 2.88
C ALA A 38 4.03 -10.10 1.77
N PHE A 39 3.85 -10.74 0.61
CA PHE A 39 2.99 -10.22 -0.45
C PHE A 39 1.53 -10.10 0.01
N GLY A 40 1.00 -11.12 0.69
CA GLY A 40 -0.36 -11.12 1.24
C GLY A 40 -0.59 -9.94 2.19
N GLU A 41 0.36 -9.70 3.11
CA GLU A 41 0.30 -8.55 4.03
C GLU A 41 0.31 -7.21 3.29
N LEU A 42 1.20 -7.05 2.31
CA LEU A 42 1.26 -5.84 1.49
C LEU A 42 -0.08 -5.59 0.77
N ILE A 43 -0.66 -6.61 0.15
CA ILE A 43 -1.95 -6.51 -0.52
C ILE A 43 -3.07 -6.18 0.46
N HIS A 44 -3.11 -6.79 1.65
CA HIS A 44 -4.14 -6.48 2.64
C HIS A 44 -4.16 -5.00 3.02
N MET A 45 -3.00 -4.35 3.10
CA MET A 45 -2.90 -2.93 3.44
C MET A 45 -3.33 -2.00 2.28
N HIS A 46 -3.05 -2.37 1.03
CA HIS A 46 -3.35 -1.53 -0.13
C HIS A 46 -4.70 -1.81 -0.80
N ARG A 47 -5.29 -3.01 -0.61
CA ARG A 47 -6.52 -3.44 -1.28
C ARG A 47 -7.68 -2.48 -1.07
N GLY A 48 -7.88 -1.98 0.15
CA GLY A 48 -8.99 -1.06 0.46
C GLY A 48 -8.90 0.24 -0.35
N ARG A 49 -7.70 0.79 -0.50
CA ARG A 49 -7.45 2.01 -1.27
C ARG A 49 -7.58 1.78 -2.77
N ALA A 50 -7.05 0.65 -3.26
CA ALA A 50 -7.18 0.25 -4.65
C ALA A 50 -8.65 0.05 -5.06
N ARG A 51 -9.46 -0.54 -4.16
CA ARG A 51 -10.89 -0.71 -4.35
C ARG A 51 -11.63 0.62 -4.42
N GLN A 52 -11.38 1.54 -3.48
CA GLN A 52 -11.99 2.88 -3.56
C GLN A 52 -11.67 3.58 -4.89
N TRP A 53 -10.42 3.49 -5.34
CA TRP A 53 -10.03 4.06 -6.63
C TRP A 53 -10.77 3.40 -7.80
N ALA A 54 -10.86 2.07 -7.80
CA ALA A 54 -11.60 1.34 -8.83
C ALA A 54 -13.09 1.69 -8.81
N GLU A 55 -13.72 1.77 -7.63
CA GLU A 55 -15.13 2.18 -7.46
C GLU A 55 -15.37 3.60 -8.01
N HIS A 56 -14.45 4.54 -7.75
CA HIS A 56 -14.53 5.89 -8.31
C HIS A 56 -14.43 5.93 -9.84
N MET A 57 -13.71 4.99 -10.44
CA MET A 57 -13.53 4.91 -11.90
C MET A 57 -14.68 4.16 -12.59
N THR A 58 -15.17 3.07 -11.99
CA THR A 58 -16.18 2.18 -12.60
C THR A 58 -17.60 2.62 -12.28
N GLY A 59 -17.83 3.28 -11.13
CA GLY A 59 -19.17 3.57 -10.61
C GLY A 59 -19.94 2.33 -10.16
N ASP A 60 -19.30 1.15 -10.17
CA ASP A 60 -19.90 -0.15 -9.85
C ASP A 60 -18.97 -0.91 -8.87
N PRO A 61 -19.44 -1.19 -7.64
CA PRO A 61 -18.67 -1.94 -6.64
C PRO A 61 -18.26 -3.34 -7.07
N HIS A 62 -19.10 -4.05 -7.82
CA HIS A 62 -18.79 -5.41 -8.28
C HIS A 62 -17.70 -5.38 -9.35
N LEU A 63 -17.80 -4.45 -10.31
CA LEU A 63 -16.77 -4.27 -11.32
C LEU A 63 -15.46 -3.78 -10.70
N ALA A 64 -15.52 -2.97 -9.64
CA ALA A 64 -14.34 -2.52 -8.91
C ALA A 64 -13.61 -3.69 -8.22
N ASP A 65 -14.35 -4.59 -7.58
CA ASP A 65 -13.78 -5.80 -6.97
C ASP A 65 -13.11 -6.71 -8.01
N ASP A 66 -13.69 -6.84 -9.21
CA ASP A 66 -13.10 -7.60 -10.33
C ASP A 66 -11.80 -6.97 -10.85
N VAL A 67 -11.81 -5.65 -11.07
CA VAL A 67 -10.62 -4.90 -11.52
C VAL A 67 -9.49 -5.00 -10.50
N VAL A 68 -9.80 -4.84 -9.22
CA VAL A 68 -8.81 -4.97 -8.15
C VAL A 68 -8.26 -6.38 -8.09
N GLN A 69 -9.10 -7.42 -8.21
CA GLN A 69 -8.62 -8.80 -8.25
C GLN A 69 -7.66 -9.04 -9.41
N ASP A 70 -8.01 -8.63 -10.64
CA ASP A 70 -7.15 -8.81 -11.81
C ASP A 70 -5.81 -8.06 -11.65
N ALA A 71 -5.84 -6.82 -11.14
CA ALA A 71 -4.64 -6.05 -10.86
C ALA A 71 -3.73 -6.73 -9.83
N LEU A 72 -4.30 -7.31 -8.77
CA LEU A 72 -3.55 -8.00 -7.72
C LEU A 72 -2.95 -9.32 -8.21
N ILE A 73 -3.68 -10.07 -9.03
CA ILE A 73 -3.16 -11.28 -9.68
C ILE A 73 -1.97 -10.92 -10.57
N ARG A 74 -2.09 -9.87 -11.38
CA ARG A 74 -0.97 -9.37 -12.21
C ARG A 74 0.20 -8.92 -11.36
N ALA A 75 -0.04 -8.19 -10.26
CA ALA A 75 1.01 -7.78 -9.34
C ALA A 75 1.75 -8.97 -8.75
N PHE A 76 1.03 -10.03 -8.34
CA PHE A 76 1.62 -11.26 -7.83
C PHE A 76 2.50 -11.95 -8.87
N LEU A 77 2.00 -12.12 -10.09
CA LEU A 77 2.75 -12.77 -11.18
C LEU A 77 4.06 -12.05 -11.54
N HIS A 78 4.15 -10.73 -11.27
CA HIS A 78 5.31 -9.91 -11.62
C HIS A 78 6.14 -9.48 -10.40
N VAL A 79 5.76 -9.82 -9.17
CA VAL A 79 6.46 -9.34 -7.96
C VAL A 79 7.93 -9.77 -7.93
N GLY A 80 8.23 -10.98 -8.40
CA GLY A 80 9.61 -11.49 -8.48
C GLY A 80 10.47 -10.85 -9.58
N THR A 81 9.87 -10.17 -10.56
CA THR A 81 10.59 -9.46 -11.64
C THR A 81 10.68 -7.96 -11.40
N LEU A 82 10.19 -7.50 -10.26
CA LEU A 82 10.17 -6.10 -9.91
C LEU A 82 11.59 -5.56 -9.71
N ALA A 83 12.02 -4.70 -10.64
CA ALA A 83 13.34 -4.06 -10.57
C ALA A 83 13.49 -3.15 -9.34
N ASP A 84 12.41 -2.49 -8.94
CA ASP A 84 12.40 -1.49 -7.86
C ASP A 84 11.15 -1.64 -6.97
N THR A 85 11.37 -2.07 -5.73
CA THR A 85 10.37 -2.28 -4.67
C THR A 85 9.80 -0.99 -4.12
N SER A 86 10.49 0.14 -4.29
CA SER A 86 9.96 1.44 -3.87
C SER A 86 8.72 1.87 -4.66
N ARG A 87 8.48 1.28 -5.84
CA ARG A 87 7.28 1.56 -6.67
C ARG A 87 6.00 0.93 -6.12
N PHE A 88 6.07 0.08 -5.09
CA PHE A 88 4.90 -0.36 -4.34
C PHE A 88 4.42 0.68 -3.32
N LEU A 89 5.22 1.72 -3.06
CA LEU A 89 4.86 2.80 -2.14
C LEU A 89 4.08 3.90 -2.89
N PRO A 90 3.06 4.51 -2.25
CA PRO A 90 2.32 5.65 -2.79
C PRO A 90 3.15 6.94 -2.90
#